data_AF-A0A9P8G9M2-F1
#
_entry.id   AF-A0A9P8G9M2-F1
#
_cell.length_a   1.000
_cell.length_b   1.000
_cell.length_c   1.000
_cell.angle_alpha   90.00
_cell.angle_beta   90.00
_cell.angle_gamma   90.00
#
_symmetry.space_group_name_H-M   'P 1'
#
loop_
_entity.id
_entity.type
_entity.pdbx_description
1 polymer ?
#
loop_
_entity_poly.entity_id
_entity_poly.type
_entity_poly.pdbx_seq_one_letter_code
_entity_poly.pdbx_strand_id
1 'polypeptide(L)'
;MAPPKSAKRNVVSSACIPCRKRKSKCDGGLPSCSACMAVYRTDCSYDQGTGHRRKGALRKDIASLQNKNTVLDVIINSLCALPEHEATALFHSLRRGERLDSLAEAISGGDTEKLRALVTDLSGSDGTPGAKIHVQAPSTRNESSRSPADGKWNDTGSQSAAAEGLSSWFRIPQDAEFVDHLLNLYFCWSHPFFCFFSKSHFLRDMARGSTKYCSALLVNAVCSVACQYSDRPAARERAGDYFFGEAQRLAENISALELTSVQAMAVMAIREGSAGRDHISFRLIGRAVRLAMEMGLHLADTTPGKPNLRSSEMDIRKLTFWGVFNCEMICCLALGRISSIHKNAIEIDKRSYELRKVGRIFLATLRGYQLASQSEHCTAYEMPTVPQHSEERFTPRRLASAYHQYQMWYSELPKMFQLQNTAMPHVIVLHMYYHRCLLHLFRPFMKLDLSDIGLYPRELLTYCATEISKLMNALRGMYGLRRTSLAVSPILLSASTVHLMNLPSQGAAVQLTQAMQDLDKMSLAGYGPTTVYDWVDRLYQIELIWGWALLGDIFQDHDLCLREIRRSALRRQREQAKKDNKPIAGV
;
A
#
# COMPACT_ATOMS: atom_id res chain seq x y z
N MET A 1 -11.85 32.99 56.58
CA MET A 1 -11.39 31.57 56.63
C MET A 1 -12.00 30.83 55.45
N ALA A 2 -11.19 30.44 54.46
CA ALA A 2 -11.62 29.59 53.34
C ALA A 2 -11.38 28.11 53.70
N PRO A 3 -12.20 27.15 53.23
CA PRO A 3 -12.04 25.74 53.58
C PRO A 3 -10.84 25.12 52.83
N PRO A 4 -10.19 24.08 53.40
CA PRO A 4 -8.99 23.50 52.79
C PRO A 4 -9.34 22.65 51.56
N LYS A 5 -8.49 22.77 50.53
CA LYS A 5 -8.56 22.08 49.24
C LYS A 5 -8.36 20.56 49.43
N SER A 6 -9.19 19.75 48.78
CA SER A 6 -9.08 18.29 48.74
C SER A 6 -7.73 17.82 48.17
N ALA A 7 -7.01 16.98 48.90
CA ALA A 7 -5.72 16.42 48.49
C ALA A 7 -5.84 15.57 47.21
N LYS A 8 -4.89 15.75 46.27
CA LYS A 8 -4.78 15.01 45.01
C LYS A 8 -4.62 13.50 45.26
N ARG A 9 -5.27 12.68 44.43
CA ARG A 9 -5.14 11.21 44.40
C ARG A 9 -3.69 10.78 44.12
N ASN A 10 -3.05 10.12 45.08
CA ASN A 10 -1.79 9.41 44.85
C ASN A 10 -2.08 8.05 44.18
N VAL A 11 -1.57 7.87 42.96
CA VAL A 11 -1.60 6.58 42.25
C VAL A 11 -0.44 5.74 42.75
N VAL A 12 -0.74 4.56 43.32
CA VAL A 12 0.26 3.67 43.91
C VAL A 12 0.58 2.54 42.93
N SER A 13 1.87 2.26 42.72
CA SER A 13 2.34 1.25 41.76
C SER A 13 2.09 -0.21 42.19
N SER A 14 1.91 -0.47 43.50
CA SER A 14 1.60 -1.80 44.03
C SER A 14 0.82 -1.68 45.35
N ALA A 15 -0.39 -2.25 45.39
CA ALA A 15 -1.17 -2.39 46.62
C ALA A 15 -0.59 -3.52 47.51
N CYS A 16 -0.67 -3.36 48.83
CA CYS A 16 -0.26 -4.38 49.80
C CYS A 16 -1.08 -5.69 49.65
N ILE A 17 -0.52 -6.80 50.13
CA ILE A 17 -1.10 -8.14 49.96
C ILE A 17 -2.52 -8.24 50.57
N PRO A 18 -2.81 -7.73 51.79
CA PRO A 18 -4.16 -7.77 52.35
C PRO A 18 -5.18 -6.97 51.54
N CYS A 19 -4.85 -5.74 51.13
CA CYS A 19 -5.74 -4.92 50.30
C CYS A 19 -5.98 -5.53 48.92
N ARG A 20 -4.97 -6.19 48.33
CA ARG A 20 -5.10 -6.90 47.07
C ARG A 20 -6.03 -8.11 47.18
N LYS A 21 -5.88 -8.94 48.22
CA LYS A 21 -6.79 -10.07 48.48
C LYS A 21 -8.24 -9.62 48.70
N ARG A 22 -8.43 -8.48 49.37
CA ARG A 22 -9.75 -7.93 49.70
C ARG A 22 -10.36 -7.05 48.60
N LYS A 23 -9.62 -6.79 47.52
CA LYS A 23 -9.99 -5.82 46.47
C LYS A 23 -10.36 -4.44 47.03
N SER A 24 -9.71 -4.03 48.13
CA SER A 24 -9.92 -2.73 48.77
C SER A 24 -8.87 -1.71 48.33
N LYS A 25 -9.21 -0.42 48.45
CA LYS A 25 -8.29 0.67 48.06
C LYS A 25 -7.09 0.70 49.00
N CYS A 26 -5.88 0.74 48.43
CA CYS A 26 -4.62 0.85 49.14
C CYS A 26 -3.94 2.17 48.75
N ASP A 27 -3.46 2.90 49.76
CA ASP A 27 -2.78 4.18 49.66
C ASP A 27 -1.25 4.06 49.63
N GLY A 28 -0.69 2.85 49.77
CA GLY A 28 0.74 2.60 49.55
C GLY A 28 1.66 3.05 50.68
N GLY A 29 1.12 3.45 51.85
CA GLY A 29 1.92 3.85 53.01
C GLY A 29 2.83 2.73 53.53
N LEU A 30 4.05 3.11 53.93
CA LEU A 30 5.05 2.27 54.61
C LEU A 30 5.28 2.83 56.03
N PRO A 31 5.39 1.98 57.08
CA PRO A 31 5.43 0.51 57.06
C PRO A 31 4.05 -0.16 56.90
N SER A 32 2.93 0.55 57.11
CA SER A 32 1.58 0.02 56.93
C SER A 32 0.70 1.03 56.19
N CYS A 33 -0.18 0.55 55.31
CA CYS A 33 -1.10 1.40 54.56
C CYS A 33 -2.24 1.88 55.47
N SER A 34 -2.81 3.07 55.22
CA SER A 34 -3.85 3.64 56.08
C SER A 34 -5.08 2.75 56.19
N ALA A 35 -5.41 2.02 55.12
CA ALA A 35 -6.51 1.06 55.13
C ALA A 35 -6.23 -0.12 56.08
N CYS A 36 -5.02 -0.70 56.04
CA CYS A 36 -4.65 -1.80 56.94
C CYS A 36 -4.49 -1.35 58.39
N MET A 37 -3.97 -0.13 58.62
CA MET A 37 -3.75 0.41 59.95
C MET A 37 -5.05 0.86 60.62
N ALA A 38 -5.84 1.72 59.95
CA ALA A 38 -6.98 2.39 60.57
C ALA A 38 -8.29 1.59 60.44
N VAL A 39 -8.52 0.95 59.29
CA VAL A 39 -9.82 0.32 58.98
C VAL A 39 -9.81 -1.15 59.37
N TYR A 40 -8.83 -1.90 58.87
CA TYR A 40 -8.86 -3.36 58.94
C TYR A 40 -8.05 -3.96 60.09
N ARG A 41 -7.15 -3.17 60.71
CA ARG A 41 -6.23 -3.59 61.78
C ARG A 41 -5.54 -4.92 61.49
N THR A 42 -5.05 -5.07 60.26
CA THR A 42 -4.37 -6.30 59.81
C THR A 42 -2.92 -6.03 59.48
N ASP A 43 -2.08 -7.03 59.70
CA ASP A 43 -0.66 -6.97 59.37
C ASP A 43 -0.46 -6.68 57.87
N CYS A 44 0.24 -5.58 57.57
CA CYS A 44 0.33 -5.00 56.24
C CYS A 44 1.67 -5.36 55.60
N SER A 45 1.67 -6.39 54.76
CA SER A 45 2.85 -6.82 54.02
C SER A 45 2.79 -6.44 52.54
N TYR A 46 3.94 -6.04 52.00
CA TYR A 46 4.15 -5.81 50.57
C TYR A 46 5.06 -6.90 50.01
N ASP A 47 4.72 -7.41 48.83
CA ASP A 47 5.50 -8.45 48.16
C ASP A 47 6.80 -7.83 47.59
N GLN A 48 7.94 -8.17 48.18
CA GLN A 48 9.25 -7.61 47.81
C GLN A 48 9.72 -8.06 46.40
N GLY A 49 9.04 -9.05 45.78
CA GLY A 49 9.48 -9.70 44.54
C GLY A 49 8.89 -9.18 43.22
N THR A 50 7.78 -8.42 43.22
CA THR A 50 7.06 -8.14 41.96
C THR A 50 7.68 -7.03 41.09
N GLY A 51 8.52 -6.16 41.65
CA GLY A 51 9.17 -5.06 40.91
C GLY A 51 10.50 -5.44 40.24
N HIS A 52 11.22 -6.41 40.80
CA HIS A 52 12.57 -6.76 40.35
C HIS A 52 12.59 -7.69 39.14
N ARG A 53 11.60 -8.60 38.99
CA ARG A 53 11.57 -9.57 37.89
C ARG A 53 11.38 -8.93 36.51
N ARG A 54 10.52 -7.91 36.40
CA ARG A 54 10.25 -7.18 35.14
C ARG A 54 11.35 -6.17 34.78
N LYS A 55 11.96 -5.54 35.79
CA LYS A 55 13.07 -4.60 35.60
C LYS A 55 14.40 -5.31 35.30
N GLY A 56 14.60 -6.53 35.82
CA GLY A 56 15.77 -7.36 35.53
C GLY A 56 15.77 -7.92 34.11
N ALA A 57 14.62 -8.40 33.61
CA ALA A 57 14.49 -8.87 32.23
C ALA A 57 14.73 -7.72 31.23
N LEU A 58 14.10 -6.57 31.43
CA LEU A 58 14.31 -5.39 30.57
C LEU A 58 15.75 -4.88 30.61
N ARG A 59 16.42 -4.89 31.77
CA ARG A 59 17.85 -4.53 31.85
C ARG A 59 18.75 -5.52 31.13
N LYS A 60 18.43 -6.81 31.18
CA LYS A 60 19.16 -7.86 30.45
C LYS A 60 18.96 -7.71 28.94
N ASP A 61 17.75 -7.41 28.49
CA ASP A 61 17.43 -7.18 27.08
C ASP A 61 18.09 -5.90 26.55
N ILE A 62 18.08 -4.81 27.34
CA ILE A 62 18.79 -3.56 27.01
C ILE A 62 20.29 -3.81 26.89
N ALA A 63 20.90 -4.52 27.86
CA ALA A 63 22.32 -4.86 27.79
C ALA A 63 22.65 -5.76 26.58
N SER A 64 21.77 -6.71 26.24
CA SER A 64 21.94 -7.57 25.06
C SER A 64 21.83 -6.80 23.75
N LEU A 65 20.87 -5.87 23.64
CA LEU A 65 20.70 -5.02 22.46
C LEU A 65 21.86 -4.03 22.30
N GLN A 66 22.35 -3.47 23.41
CA GLN A 66 23.53 -2.62 23.41
C GLN A 66 24.77 -3.37 22.91
N ASN A 67 25.00 -4.61 23.38
CA ASN A 67 26.11 -5.43 22.92
C ASN A 67 26.02 -5.75 21.41
N LYS A 68 24.82 -6.07 20.90
CA LYS A 68 24.60 -6.30 19.47
C LYS A 68 24.87 -5.07 18.61
N ASN A 69 24.46 -3.89 19.08
CA ASN A 69 24.75 -2.64 18.39
C ASN A 69 26.25 -2.38 18.33
N THR A 70 26.98 -2.61 19.42
CA THR A 70 28.45 -2.45 19.44
C THR A 70 29.15 -3.40 18.44
N VAL A 71 28.70 -4.66 18.35
CA VAL A 71 29.24 -5.64 17.38
C VAL A 71 28.97 -5.20 15.93
N LEU A 72 27.77 -4.69 15.65
CA LEU A 72 27.41 -4.18 14.33
C LEU A 72 28.21 -2.94 13.96
N ASP A 73 28.41 -2.02 14.90
CA ASP A 73 29.20 -0.80 14.69
C ASP A 73 30.66 -1.14 14.34
N VAL A 74 31.25 -2.14 15.01
CA VAL A 74 32.60 -2.63 14.67
C VAL A 74 32.65 -3.14 13.24
N ILE A 75 31.70 -4.00 12.84
CA ILE A 75 31.68 -4.58 11.48
C ILE A 75 31.47 -3.52 10.40
N ILE A 76 30.54 -2.58 10.62
CA ILE A 76 30.23 -1.51 9.66
C ILE A 76 31.44 -0.57 9.52
N ASN A 77 32.04 -0.14 10.64
CA ASN A 77 33.20 0.73 10.60
C ASN A 77 34.39 0.04 9.92
N SER A 78 34.56 -1.27 10.12
CA SER A 78 35.60 -2.04 9.43
C SER A 78 35.32 -2.20 7.94
N LEU A 79 34.08 -2.43 7.51
CA LEU A 79 33.74 -2.45 6.07
C LEU A 79 34.02 -1.10 5.39
N CYS A 80 33.89 0.02 6.12
CA CYS A 80 34.18 1.35 5.60
C CYS A 80 35.67 1.72 5.64
N ALA A 81 36.43 1.18 6.59
CA ALA A 81 37.83 1.55 6.81
C ALA A 81 38.84 0.58 6.17
N LEU A 82 38.45 -0.67 5.91
CA LEU A 82 39.33 -1.68 5.32
C LEU A 82 39.55 -1.44 3.81
N PRO A 83 40.72 -1.82 3.27
CA PRO A 83 40.95 -1.86 1.83
C PRO A 83 39.95 -2.77 1.10
N GLU A 84 39.64 -2.47 -0.16
CA GLU A 84 38.56 -3.10 -0.95
C GLU A 84 38.61 -4.64 -0.96
N HIS A 85 39.81 -5.23 -1.02
CA HIS A 85 40.00 -6.68 -0.99
C HIS A 85 39.66 -7.32 0.37
N GLU A 86 39.97 -6.65 1.49
CA GLU A 86 39.67 -7.12 2.85
C GLU A 86 38.21 -6.87 3.21
N ALA A 87 37.64 -5.74 2.77
CA ALA A 87 36.21 -5.45 2.89
C ALA A 87 35.36 -6.46 2.10
N THR A 88 35.81 -6.88 0.92
CA THR A 88 35.14 -7.90 0.10
C THR A 88 35.19 -9.27 0.77
N ALA A 89 36.32 -9.66 1.36
CA ALA A 89 36.44 -10.90 2.13
C ALA A 89 35.47 -10.92 3.33
N LEU A 90 35.41 -9.83 4.09
CA LEU A 90 34.47 -9.66 5.21
C LEU A 90 33.01 -9.71 4.73
N PHE A 91 32.68 -9.06 3.61
CA PHE A 91 31.35 -9.10 3.00
C PHE A 91 30.93 -10.52 2.58
N HIS A 92 31.86 -11.32 2.06
CA HIS A 92 31.59 -12.71 1.72
C HIS A 92 31.35 -13.59 2.95
N SER A 93 32.09 -13.39 4.05
CA SER A 93 31.83 -14.06 5.33
C SER A 93 30.43 -13.72 5.88
N LEU A 94 29.99 -12.46 5.75
CA LEU A 94 28.63 -12.05 6.13
C LEU A 94 27.55 -12.74 5.27
N ARG A 95 27.79 -12.90 3.96
CA ARG A 95 26.88 -13.62 3.07
C ARG A 95 26.79 -15.12 3.35
N ARG A 96 27.85 -15.73 3.90
CA ARG A 96 27.86 -17.14 4.33
C ARG A 96 27.12 -17.38 5.66
N GLY A 97 26.72 -16.31 6.36
CA GLY A 97 25.96 -16.43 7.62
C GLY A 97 26.83 -16.73 8.83
N GLU A 98 28.11 -16.34 8.82
CA GLU A 98 29.00 -16.46 9.98
C GLU A 98 28.49 -15.60 11.16
N ARG A 99 28.74 -16.04 12.41
CA ARG A 99 28.23 -15.35 13.60
C ARG A 99 28.95 -14.01 13.78
N LEU A 100 28.17 -12.94 13.92
CA LEU A 100 28.66 -11.55 13.97
C LEU A 100 29.61 -11.30 15.15
N ASP A 101 29.35 -11.91 16.30
CA ASP A 101 30.21 -11.77 17.49
C ASP A 101 31.64 -12.28 17.21
N SER A 102 31.77 -13.43 16.56
CA SER A 102 33.06 -14.03 16.20
C SER A 102 33.81 -13.23 15.13
N LEU A 103 33.09 -12.60 14.21
CA LEU A 103 33.66 -11.71 13.19
C LEU A 103 34.18 -10.41 13.82
N ALA A 104 33.40 -9.80 14.72
CA ALA A 104 33.82 -8.59 15.43
C ALA A 104 35.03 -8.84 16.35
N GLU A 105 35.10 -9.99 17.00
CA GLU A 105 36.27 -10.41 17.79
C GLU A 105 37.51 -10.61 16.91
N ALA A 106 37.37 -11.26 15.74
CA ALA A 106 38.48 -11.46 14.81
C ALA A 106 39.03 -10.15 14.25
N ILE A 107 38.14 -9.19 13.96
CA ILE A 107 38.48 -7.84 13.49
C ILE A 107 39.16 -7.03 14.59
N SER A 108 38.65 -7.10 15.82
CA SER A 108 39.20 -6.37 16.97
C SER A 108 40.54 -6.95 17.46
N GLY A 109 40.78 -8.24 17.21
CA GLY A 109 42.02 -8.95 17.55
C GLY A 109 43.18 -8.72 16.57
N GLY A 110 42.97 -7.97 15.48
CA GLY A 110 44.02 -7.67 14.50
C GLY A 110 44.45 -8.86 13.63
N ASP A 111 43.69 -9.95 13.63
CA ASP A 111 44.06 -11.24 13.06
C ASP A 111 43.65 -11.32 11.56
N THR A 112 44.11 -10.37 10.75
CA THR A 112 43.81 -10.28 9.30
C THR A 112 44.33 -11.48 8.49
N GLU A 113 45.22 -12.29 9.06
CA GLU A 113 45.70 -13.56 8.49
C GLU A 113 44.63 -14.65 8.39
N LYS A 114 43.66 -14.70 9.32
CA LYS A 114 42.52 -15.64 9.23
C LYS A 114 41.54 -15.29 8.11
N LEU A 115 41.40 -13.99 7.80
CA LEU A 115 40.60 -13.51 6.66
C LEU A 115 41.28 -13.84 5.33
N ARG A 116 42.63 -13.82 5.26
CA ARG A 116 43.39 -14.22 4.07
C ARG A 116 43.41 -15.73 3.81
N ALA A 117 43.42 -16.55 4.85
CA ALA A 117 43.34 -18.01 4.71
C ALA A 117 42.01 -18.49 4.08
N LEU A 118 40.94 -17.70 4.19
CA LEU A 118 39.64 -17.96 3.54
C LEU A 118 39.60 -17.54 2.06
N VAL A 119 40.63 -16.84 1.56
CA VAL A 119 40.74 -16.30 0.20
C VAL A 119 41.70 -17.11 -0.68
N THR A 120 42.55 -17.97 -0.09
CA THR A 120 43.64 -18.66 -0.82
C THR A 120 43.20 -19.82 -1.71
N ASP A 121 41.91 -20.17 -1.77
CA ASP A 121 41.40 -21.22 -2.69
C ASP A 121 41.08 -20.70 -4.10
N LEU A 122 41.33 -19.41 -4.41
CA LEU A 122 40.93 -18.79 -5.68
C LEU A 122 42.07 -18.20 -6.52
N SER A 123 43.33 -18.27 -6.10
CA SER A 123 44.46 -17.67 -6.82
C SER A 123 45.29 -18.73 -7.55
N GLY A 124 44.83 -19.11 -8.75
CA GLY A 124 45.55 -20.03 -9.63
C GLY A 124 45.35 -19.70 -11.11
N SER A 125 45.65 -18.46 -11.54
CA SER A 125 46.32 -18.16 -12.82
C SER A 125 46.41 -16.64 -13.05
N ASP A 126 47.65 -16.15 -13.08
CA ASP A 126 48.12 -14.81 -13.40
C ASP A 126 47.80 -14.34 -14.83
N GLY A 127 47.70 -13.01 -15.01
CA GLY A 127 47.94 -12.35 -16.30
C GLY A 127 47.09 -11.10 -16.63
N THR A 128 47.36 -9.96 -16.00
CA THR A 128 46.96 -8.59 -16.43
C THR A 128 47.85 -8.08 -17.59
N PRO A 129 47.64 -6.89 -18.22
CA PRO A 129 46.44 -6.03 -18.32
C PRO A 129 46.16 -5.48 -19.76
N GLY A 130 44.95 -4.99 -20.02
CA GLY A 130 44.74 -3.96 -21.07
C GLY A 130 43.44 -4.00 -21.89
N ALA A 131 42.37 -3.44 -21.33
CA ALA A 131 41.26 -2.75 -22.00
C ALA A 131 40.64 -3.32 -23.29
N LYS A 132 39.40 -3.81 -23.20
CA LYS A 132 38.17 -3.21 -23.77
C LYS A 132 36.99 -4.18 -23.60
N ILE A 133 35.91 -3.66 -23.00
CA ILE A 133 34.67 -4.40 -22.75
C ILE A 133 33.94 -4.60 -24.08
N HIS A 134 33.72 -5.86 -24.47
CA HIS A 134 32.72 -6.25 -25.46
C HIS A 134 31.82 -7.34 -24.86
N VAL A 135 30.52 -7.09 -24.93
CA VAL A 135 29.45 -7.97 -24.48
C VAL A 135 29.23 -9.06 -25.51
N GLN A 136 29.27 -10.32 -25.10
CA GLN A 136 28.45 -11.38 -25.71
C GLN A 136 28.28 -12.56 -24.74
N ALA A 137 27.01 -12.95 -24.54
CA ALA A 137 26.59 -14.23 -23.96
C ALA A 137 27.07 -15.39 -24.85
N PRO A 138 27.27 -16.64 -24.36
CA PRO A 138 26.11 -17.55 -24.24
C PRO A 138 26.27 -18.81 -23.34
N SER A 139 25.18 -19.59 -23.30
CA SER A 139 25.15 -21.07 -23.38
C SER A 139 25.35 -21.96 -22.14
N THR A 140 24.23 -22.60 -21.77
CA THR A 140 24.00 -24.05 -21.63
C THR A 140 25.18 -25.03 -21.53
N ARG A 141 25.22 -25.84 -20.45
CA ARG A 141 25.16 -27.33 -20.41
C ARG A 141 25.37 -27.81 -18.97
N ASN A 142 24.44 -28.56 -18.38
CA ASN A 142 24.30 -30.02 -18.40
C ASN A 142 25.30 -30.70 -17.46
N GLU A 143 24.82 -31.36 -16.40
CA GLU A 143 25.36 -32.65 -15.96
C GLU A 143 24.43 -33.36 -14.96
N SER A 144 24.54 -34.67 -14.98
CA SER A 144 23.46 -35.62 -14.79
C SER A 144 23.52 -36.34 -13.44
N SER A 145 22.34 -36.86 -13.08
CA SER A 145 22.09 -38.17 -12.46
C SER A 145 22.56 -38.45 -11.02
N ARG A 146 21.56 -38.66 -10.15
CA ARG A 146 21.43 -39.84 -9.26
C ARG A 146 19.95 -40.09 -8.94
N SER A 147 19.44 -41.26 -9.34
CA SER A 147 18.07 -41.74 -9.11
C SER A 147 17.86 -42.25 -7.67
N PRO A 148 16.60 -42.38 -7.23
CA PRO A 148 16.17 -43.66 -6.67
C PRO A 148 14.80 -44.16 -7.17
N ALA A 149 14.81 -45.46 -7.52
CA ALA A 149 13.79 -46.51 -7.54
C ALA A 149 12.27 -46.21 -7.47
N ASP A 150 11.61 -46.65 -8.54
CA ASP A 150 10.41 -47.51 -8.62
C ASP A 150 9.22 -47.31 -7.67
N GLY A 151 8.12 -46.83 -8.26
CA GLY A 151 6.76 -46.98 -7.76
C GLY A 151 5.75 -46.88 -8.90
N LYS A 152 5.50 -48.00 -9.60
CA LYS A 152 4.46 -48.15 -10.63
C LYS A 152 3.07 -47.91 -10.04
N TRP A 153 2.29 -47.02 -10.66
CA TRP A 153 0.83 -47.11 -10.70
C TRP A 153 0.37 -46.84 -12.13
N ASN A 154 -0.15 -47.89 -12.77
CA ASN A 154 -0.90 -47.78 -14.02
C ASN A 154 -2.30 -47.26 -13.67
N ASP A 155 -2.77 -46.22 -14.35
CA ASP A 155 -4.13 -46.29 -14.90
C ASP A 155 -4.26 -45.43 -16.17
N THR A 156 -4.95 -46.02 -17.12
CA THR A 156 -5.18 -45.61 -18.51
C THR A 156 -6.37 -44.66 -18.62
N GLY A 157 -6.26 -43.60 -19.44
CA GLY A 157 -7.45 -42.92 -19.97
C GLY A 157 -7.30 -41.44 -20.34
N SER A 158 -7.17 -41.17 -21.64
CA SER A 158 -7.48 -39.89 -22.32
C SER A 158 -6.67 -38.63 -21.97
N GLN A 159 -5.38 -38.63 -22.32
CA GLN A 159 -4.64 -37.39 -22.54
C GLN A 159 -4.94 -36.86 -23.95
N SER A 160 -5.80 -35.83 -24.04
CA SER A 160 -6.20 -35.21 -25.30
C SER A 160 -5.65 -33.79 -25.37
N ALA A 161 -4.70 -33.53 -26.29
CA ALA A 161 -4.26 -32.27 -26.94
C ALA A 161 -4.10 -30.94 -26.15
N ALA A 162 -4.89 -30.69 -25.10
CA ALA A 162 -4.83 -29.50 -24.24
C ALA A 162 -3.59 -29.48 -23.33
N ALA A 163 -3.07 -30.64 -22.94
CA ALA A 163 -1.89 -30.75 -22.08
C ALA A 163 -0.60 -30.27 -22.78
N GLU A 164 -0.49 -30.45 -24.10
CA GLU A 164 0.70 -30.03 -24.86
C GLU A 164 0.80 -28.50 -24.97
N GLY A 165 -0.34 -27.80 -25.13
CA GLY A 165 -0.38 -26.33 -25.24
C GLY A 165 0.01 -25.61 -23.95
N LEU A 166 -0.33 -26.18 -22.79
CA LEU A 166 0.00 -25.61 -21.47
C LEU A 166 1.49 -25.69 -21.13
N SER A 167 2.20 -26.71 -21.65
CA SER A 167 3.63 -26.89 -21.39
C SER A 167 4.49 -25.74 -21.94
N SER A 168 4.05 -25.09 -23.03
CA SER A 168 4.79 -24.02 -23.69
C SER A 168 4.89 -22.71 -22.90
N TRP A 169 3.97 -22.48 -21.95
CA TRP A 169 3.89 -21.22 -21.19
C TRP A 169 4.76 -21.20 -19.92
N PHE A 170 5.23 -22.38 -19.48
CA PHE A 170 5.97 -22.53 -18.22
C PHE A 170 7.32 -23.19 -18.48
N ARG A 171 8.36 -22.66 -17.83
CA ARG A 171 9.69 -23.26 -17.88
C ARG A 171 9.73 -24.65 -17.23
N ILE A 172 9.00 -24.81 -16.12
CA ILE A 172 8.78 -26.11 -15.47
C ILE A 172 7.33 -26.50 -15.74
N PRO A 173 7.07 -27.68 -16.33
CA PRO A 173 5.71 -28.15 -16.58
C PRO A 173 4.85 -28.07 -15.33
N GLN A 174 3.66 -27.49 -15.47
CA GLN A 174 2.68 -27.37 -14.40
C GLN A 174 1.52 -28.33 -14.67
N ASP A 175 0.92 -28.84 -13.60
CA ASP A 175 -0.32 -29.59 -13.69
C ASP A 175 -1.45 -28.71 -14.24
N ALA A 176 -2.16 -29.22 -15.25
CA ALA A 176 -3.22 -28.50 -15.95
C ALA A 176 -4.40 -28.18 -15.01
N GLU A 177 -4.76 -29.10 -14.11
CA GLU A 177 -5.83 -28.87 -13.13
C GLU A 177 -5.44 -27.76 -12.16
N PHE A 178 -4.19 -27.76 -11.68
CA PHE A 178 -3.68 -26.70 -10.84
C PHE A 178 -3.67 -25.33 -11.53
N VAL A 179 -3.24 -25.26 -12.80
CA VAL A 179 -3.26 -24.00 -13.57
C VAL A 179 -4.69 -23.50 -13.76
N ASP A 180 -5.64 -24.37 -14.12
CA ASP A 180 -7.05 -23.99 -14.28
C ASP A 180 -7.66 -23.46 -12.96
N HIS A 181 -7.36 -24.13 -11.84
CA HIS A 181 -7.73 -23.66 -10.49
C HIS A 181 -7.20 -22.24 -10.22
N LEU A 182 -5.93 -21.97 -10.52
CA LEU A 182 -5.34 -20.64 -10.35
C LEU A 182 -6.00 -19.58 -11.25
N LEU A 183 -6.24 -19.90 -12.53
CA LEU A 183 -6.91 -18.99 -13.45
C LEU A 183 -8.32 -18.63 -12.95
N ASN A 184 -9.08 -19.63 -12.50
CA ASN A 184 -10.42 -19.42 -11.93
C ASN A 184 -10.38 -18.50 -10.71
N LEU A 185 -9.42 -18.67 -9.81
CA LEU A 185 -9.23 -17.78 -8.67
C LEU A 185 -8.89 -16.35 -9.08
N TYR A 186 -7.95 -16.16 -10.01
CA TYR A 186 -7.58 -14.83 -10.49
C TYR A 186 -8.78 -14.08 -11.09
N PHE A 187 -9.53 -14.73 -11.98
CA PHE A 187 -10.69 -14.13 -12.63
C PHE A 187 -11.86 -13.90 -11.68
N CYS A 188 -11.92 -14.63 -10.56
CA CYS A 188 -12.95 -14.43 -9.54
C CYS A 188 -12.62 -13.27 -8.59
N TRP A 189 -11.37 -13.18 -8.12
CA TRP A 189 -11.01 -12.31 -6.99
C TRP A 189 -10.20 -11.07 -7.37
N SER A 190 -9.37 -11.12 -8.42
CA SER A 190 -8.47 -10.01 -8.79
C SER A 190 -8.97 -9.24 -10.01
N HIS A 191 -9.28 -9.94 -11.10
CA HIS A 191 -9.67 -9.35 -12.38
C HIS A 191 -10.87 -8.40 -12.33
N PRO A 192 -11.93 -8.63 -11.52
CA PRO A 192 -13.06 -7.69 -11.44
C PRO A 192 -12.69 -6.30 -10.89
N PHE A 193 -11.62 -6.22 -10.09
CA PHE A 193 -11.08 -4.96 -9.57
C PHE A 193 -10.02 -4.36 -10.49
N PHE A 194 -9.13 -5.22 -10.98
CA PHE A 194 -7.94 -4.85 -11.74
C PHE A 194 -8.00 -5.50 -13.13
N CYS A 195 -8.82 -4.92 -13.99
CA CYS A 195 -9.07 -5.44 -15.33
C CYS A 195 -8.08 -4.83 -16.32
N PHE A 196 -6.93 -5.50 -16.51
CA PHE A 196 -5.89 -5.06 -17.45
C PHE A 196 -6.06 -5.65 -18.85
N PHE A 197 -6.77 -6.76 -18.98
CA PHE A 197 -6.88 -7.52 -20.24
C PHE A 197 -8.22 -8.25 -20.36
N SER A 198 -8.57 -8.66 -21.57
CA SER A 198 -9.83 -9.38 -21.83
C SER A 198 -9.71 -10.87 -21.53
N LYS A 199 -10.45 -11.37 -20.52
CA LYS A 199 -10.51 -12.80 -20.15
C LYS A 199 -10.70 -13.74 -21.36
N SER A 200 -11.67 -13.41 -22.23
CA SER A 200 -12.03 -14.24 -23.39
C SER A 200 -10.98 -14.27 -24.51
N HIS A 201 -10.11 -13.26 -24.59
CA HIS A 201 -9.02 -13.21 -25.57
C HIS A 201 -7.79 -13.90 -25.00
N PHE A 202 -7.48 -13.64 -23.73
CA PHE A 202 -6.41 -14.30 -22.99
C PHE A 202 -6.57 -15.83 -22.99
N LEU A 203 -7.72 -16.37 -22.54
CA LEU A 203 -7.93 -17.82 -22.45
C LEU A 203 -7.90 -18.51 -23.82
N ARG A 204 -8.42 -17.83 -24.86
CA ARG A 204 -8.42 -18.35 -26.23
C ARG A 204 -7.02 -18.44 -26.80
N ASP A 205 -6.21 -17.41 -26.58
CA ASP A 205 -4.84 -17.36 -27.08
C ASP A 205 -3.93 -18.30 -26.28
N MET A 206 -4.15 -18.43 -24.97
CA MET A 206 -3.49 -19.40 -24.11
C MET A 206 -3.71 -20.85 -24.58
N ALA A 207 -4.96 -21.21 -24.91
CA ALA A 207 -5.29 -22.54 -25.41
C ALA A 207 -4.72 -22.83 -26.82
N ARG A 208 -4.47 -21.78 -27.62
CA ARG A 208 -3.96 -21.89 -28.99
C ARG A 208 -2.45 -21.76 -29.11
N GLY A 209 -1.73 -21.42 -28.04
CA GLY A 209 -0.31 -21.06 -28.11
C GLY A 209 -0.05 -19.72 -28.80
N SER A 210 -1.07 -18.86 -28.96
CA SER A 210 -0.94 -17.55 -29.62
C SER A 210 -0.38 -16.51 -28.66
N THR A 211 0.60 -15.72 -29.11
CA THR A 211 1.21 -14.67 -28.29
C THR A 211 0.55 -13.29 -28.43
N LYS A 212 -0.55 -13.17 -29.19
CA LYS A 212 -1.18 -11.87 -29.49
C LYS A 212 -1.81 -11.22 -28.24
N TYR A 213 -2.57 -11.97 -27.45
CA TYR A 213 -3.21 -11.50 -26.21
C TYR A 213 -2.84 -12.35 -24.98
N CYS A 214 -1.83 -13.21 -25.12
CA CYS A 214 -1.30 -14.05 -24.08
C CYS A 214 0.23 -14.07 -24.20
N SER A 215 0.96 -14.18 -23.11
CA SER A 215 2.41 -14.38 -23.14
C SER A 215 2.83 -15.17 -21.92
N ALA A 216 3.98 -15.86 -21.99
CA ALA A 216 4.51 -16.57 -20.82
C ALA A 216 4.68 -15.60 -19.63
N LEU A 217 5.10 -14.36 -19.88
CA LEU A 217 5.21 -13.31 -18.88
C LEU A 217 3.85 -13.04 -18.20
N LEU A 218 2.79 -12.84 -18.99
CA LEU A 218 1.46 -12.57 -18.45
C LEU A 218 0.86 -13.77 -17.72
N VAL A 219 1.04 -14.99 -18.24
CA VAL A 219 0.54 -16.23 -17.60
C VAL A 219 1.21 -16.45 -16.25
N ASN A 220 2.54 -16.31 -16.16
CA ASN A 220 3.28 -16.42 -14.90
C ASN A 220 2.88 -15.31 -13.91
N ALA A 221 2.70 -14.07 -14.37
CA ALA A 221 2.21 -12.98 -13.53
C ALA A 221 0.81 -13.28 -12.96
N VAL A 222 -0.13 -13.75 -13.79
CA VAL A 222 -1.49 -14.13 -13.37
C VAL A 222 -1.46 -15.27 -12.34
N CYS A 223 -0.68 -16.33 -12.60
CA CYS A 223 -0.56 -17.45 -11.67
C CYS A 223 0.05 -17.02 -10.33
N SER A 224 1.04 -16.11 -10.34
CA SER A 224 1.65 -15.59 -9.12
C SER A 224 0.65 -14.88 -8.19
N VAL A 225 -0.26 -14.07 -8.77
CA VAL A 225 -1.34 -13.40 -8.03
C VAL A 225 -2.38 -14.42 -7.55
N ALA A 226 -2.74 -15.37 -8.41
CA ALA A 226 -3.73 -16.40 -8.09
C ALA A 226 -3.36 -17.25 -6.87
N CYS A 227 -2.05 -17.54 -6.69
CA CYS A 227 -1.58 -18.34 -5.56
C CYS A 227 -1.98 -17.76 -4.20
N GLN A 228 -2.08 -16.43 -4.06
CA GLN A 228 -2.51 -15.80 -2.80
C GLN A 228 -3.94 -16.15 -2.39
N TYR A 229 -4.82 -16.40 -3.36
CA TYR A 229 -6.24 -16.70 -3.14
C TYR A 229 -6.50 -18.21 -2.93
N SER A 230 -5.48 -19.05 -3.12
CA SER A 230 -5.61 -20.51 -3.07
C SER A 230 -5.30 -21.06 -1.67
N ASP A 231 -6.12 -22.01 -1.23
CA ASP A 231 -5.92 -22.74 0.03
C ASP A 231 -5.08 -24.02 -0.16
N ARG A 232 -4.79 -24.40 -1.42
CA ARG A 232 -3.97 -25.58 -1.74
C ARG A 232 -2.54 -25.41 -1.19
N PRO A 233 -1.95 -26.41 -0.50
CA PRO A 233 -0.59 -26.31 0.06
C PRO A 233 0.48 -25.94 -0.98
N ALA A 234 0.41 -26.51 -2.18
CA ALA A 234 1.31 -26.20 -3.29
C ALA A 234 1.37 -24.70 -3.64
N ALA A 235 0.22 -24.02 -3.58
CA ALA A 235 0.14 -22.57 -3.81
C ALA A 235 0.69 -21.75 -2.62
N ARG A 236 0.59 -22.26 -1.39
CA ARG A 236 0.94 -21.56 -0.15
C ARG A 236 2.44 -21.57 0.16
N GLU A 237 3.18 -22.58 -0.28
CA GLU A 237 4.59 -22.72 0.09
C GLU A 237 5.54 -21.94 -0.81
N ARG A 238 5.57 -22.23 -2.12
CA ARG A 238 6.61 -21.72 -3.03
C ARG A 238 6.14 -21.41 -4.45
N ALA A 239 4.97 -21.89 -4.88
CA ALA A 239 4.53 -21.72 -6.27
C ALA A 239 4.34 -20.23 -6.65
N GLY A 240 3.79 -19.42 -5.74
CA GLY A 240 3.59 -17.98 -6.01
C GLY A 240 4.90 -17.22 -6.21
N ASP A 241 5.94 -17.52 -5.42
CA ASP A 241 7.28 -16.95 -5.57
C ASP A 241 7.97 -17.45 -6.85
N TYR A 242 7.81 -18.73 -7.18
CA TYR A 242 8.33 -19.30 -8.42
C TYR A 242 7.74 -18.58 -9.66
N PHE A 243 6.41 -18.50 -9.76
CA PHE A 243 5.75 -17.84 -10.88
C PHE A 243 6.14 -16.36 -10.97
N PHE A 244 6.26 -15.68 -9.83
CA PHE A 244 6.70 -14.29 -9.81
C PHE A 244 8.16 -14.14 -10.27
N GLY A 245 9.06 -15.00 -9.81
CA GLY A 245 10.46 -14.99 -10.22
C GLY A 245 10.64 -15.25 -11.72
N GLU A 246 9.86 -16.17 -12.29
CA GLU A 246 9.87 -16.41 -13.74
C GLU A 246 9.30 -15.21 -14.51
N ALA A 247 8.23 -14.57 -14.00
CA ALA A 247 7.73 -13.33 -14.58
C ALA A 247 8.78 -12.20 -14.53
N GLN A 248 9.53 -12.05 -13.44
CA GLN A 248 10.63 -11.07 -13.35
C GLN A 248 11.73 -11.35 -14.38
N ARG A 249 12.16 -12.60 -14.51
CA ARG A 249 13.18 -13.02 -15.49
C ARG A 249 12.74 -12.73 -16.93
N LEU A 250 11.47 -12.98 -17.25
CA LEU A 250 10.89 -12.66 -18.56
C LEU A 250 10.77 -11.14 -18.77
N ALA A 251 10.49 -10.39 -17.72
CA ALA A 251 10.36 -8.94 -17.74
C ALA A 251 11.69 -8.18 -17.95
N GLU A 252 12.84 -8.80 -17.66
CA GLU A 252 14.17 -8.23 -17.92
C GLU A 252 14.52 -8.24 -19.42
N ASN A 253 13.92 -9.15 -20.19
CA ASN A 253 14.23 -9.36 -21.60
C ASN A 253 13.16 -8.75 -22.54
N ILE A 254 12.37 -7.79 -22.07
CA ILE A 254 11.38 -7.11 -22.91
C ILE A 254 12.12 -6.20 -23.90
N SER A 255 12.33 -6.70 -25.11
CA SER A 255 12.95 -5.96 -26.21
C SER A 255 11.92 -5.27 -27.12
N ALA A 256 10.65 -5.72 -27.10
CA ALA A 256 9.57 -5.20 -27.93
C ALA A 256 8.43 -4.58 -27.10
N LEU A 257 7.83 -3.51 -27.62
CA LEU A 257 6.63 -2.87 -27.06
C LEU A 257 5.39 -3.73 -27.31
N GLU A 258 5.17 -4.73 -26.45
CA GLU A 258 4.03 -5.63 -26.51
C GLU A 258 2.92 -5.24 -25.53
N LEU A 259 1.66 -5.42 -25.94
CA LEU A 259 0.50 -5.14 -25.09
C LEU A 259 0.47 -6.03 -23.85
N THR A 260 0.85 -7.29 -24.01
CA THR A 260 0.93 -8.29 -22.93
C THR A 260 1.99 -7.92 -21.89
N SER A 261 3.04 -7.21 -22.28
CA SER A 261 4.06 -6.66 -21.36
C SER A 261 3.49 -5.58 -20.45
N VAL A 262 2.69 -4.65 -20.98
CA VAL A 262 1.96 -3.66 -20.18
C VAL A 262 1.04 -4.34 -19.16
N GLN A 263 0.27 -5.32 -19.63
CA GLN A 263 -0.69 -6.06 -18.82
C GLN A 263 0.00 -6.85 -17.71
N ALA A 264 1.10 -7.54 -18.03
CA ALA A 264 1.83 -8.34 -17.06
C ALA A 264 2.50 -7.49 -15.97
N MET A 265 3.10 -6.36 -16.34
CA MET A 265 3.69 -5.41 -15.38
C MET A 265 2.64 -4.91 -14.38
N ALA A 266 1.43 -4.62 -14.85
CA ALA A 266 0.33 -4.20 -14.00
C ALA A 266 -0.15 -5.34 -13.06
N VAL A 267 -0.24 -6.58 -13.55
CA VAL A 267 -0.55 -7.74 -12.71
C VAL A 267 0.54 -7.99 -11.65
N MET A 268 1.81 -7.89 -12.02
CA MET A 268 2.94 -8.00 -11.09
C MET A 268 2.89 -6.91 -10.01
N ALA A 269 2.47 -5.68 -10.36
CA ALA A 269 2.28 -4.62 -9.38
C ALA A 269 1.24 -5.02 -8.32
N ILE A 270 0.10 -5.61 -8.72
CA ILE A 270 -0.92 -6.10 -7.79
C ILE A 270 -0.37 -7.16 -6.83
N ARG A 271 0.47 -8.07 -7.32
CA ARG A 271 1.13 -9.10 -6.48
C ARG A 271 1.96 -8.45 -5.37
N GLU A 272 2.83 -7.51 -5.76
CA GLU A 272 3.74 -6.84 -4.84
C GLU A 272 3.00 -5.95 -3.85
N GLY A 273 2.00 -5.20 -4.31
CA GLY A 273 1.17 -4.36 -3.46
C GLY A 273 0.38 -5.20 -2.46
N SER A 274 -0.17 -6.33 -2.91
CA SER A 274 -0.86 -7.28 -2.03
C SER A 274 0.09 -7.85 -0.98
N ALA A 275 1.33 -8.15 -1.32
CA ALA A 275 2.33 -8.62 -0.34
C ALA A 275 2.94 -7.50 0.55
N GLY A 276 2.39 -6.28 0.52
CA GLY A 276 2.86 -5.15 1.34
C GLY A 276 4.11 -4.44 0.83
N ARG A 277 4.65 -4.83 -0.33
CA ARG A 277 5.87 -4.26 -0.94
C ARG A 277 5.53 -3.10 -1.89
N ASP A 278 4.94 -2.05 -1.32
CA ASP A 278 4.38 -0.92 -2.08
C ASP A 278 5.37 -0.24 -3.01
N HIS A 279 6.63 -0.07 -2.58
CA HIS A 279 7.62 0.63 -3.38
C HIS A 279 7.93 -0.15 -4.67
N ILE A 280 7.90 -1.48 -4.63
CA ILE A 280 8.05 -2.36 -5.79
C ILE A 280 6.78 -2.29 -6.64
N SER A 281 5.60 -2.38 -6.00
CA SER A 281 4.30 -2.20 -6.68
C SER A 281 4.24 -0.89 -7.48
N PHE A 282 4.62 0.23 -6.85
CA PHE A 282 4.59 1.55 -7.48
C PHE A 282 5.60 1.66 -8.64
N ARG A 283 6.77 1.03 -8.51
CA ARG A 283 7.76 0.99 -9.60
C ARG A 283 7.24 0.19 -10.79
N LEU A 284 6.61 -0.96 -10.54
CA LEU A 284 6.04 -1.82 -11.57
C LEU A 284 4.86 -1.15 -12.29
N ILE A 285 3.93 -0.54 -11.57
CA ILE A 285 2.81 0.18 -12.20
C ILE A 285 3.31 1.40 -12.99
N GLY A 286 4.32 2.13 -12.49
CA GLY A 286 4.95 3.21 -13.24
C GLY A 286 5.62 2.74 -14.53
N ARG A 287 6.22 1.54 -14.56
CA ARG A 287 6.72 0.92 -15.81
C ARG A 287 5.57 0.60 -16.76
N ALA A 288 4.47 0.02 -16.26
CA ALA A 288 3.29 -0.27 -17.08
C ALA A 288 2.70 1.00 -17.70
N VAL A 289 2.61 2.10 -16.92
CA VAL A 289 2.17 3.42 -17.41
C VAL A 289 3.06 3.92 -18.53
N ARG A 290 4.39 3.93 -18.34
CA ARG A 290 5.31 4.41 -19.38
C ARG A 290 5.20 3.58 -20.66
N LEU A 291 5.15 2.25 -20.55
CA LEU A 291 4.95 1.38 -21.70
C LEU A 291 3.61 1.65 -22.40
N ALA A 292 2.52 1.88 -21.65
CA ALA A 292 1.21 2.22 -22.22
C ALA A 292 1.23 3.57 -22.95
N MET A 293 1.99 4.55 -22.43
CA MET A 293 2.16 5.86 -23.06
C MET A 293 3.03 5.75 -24.32
N GLU A 294 4.17 5.04 -24.26
CA GLU A 294 5.06 4.79 -25.41
C GLU A 294 4.35 4.05 -26.55
N MET A 295 3.43 3.13 -26.21
CA MET A 295 2.57 2.43 -27.17
C MET A 295 1.42 3.30 -27.74
N GLY A 296 1.24 4.53 -27.26
CA GLY A 296 0.17 5.42 -27.70
C GLY A 296 -1.23 4.99 -27.27
N LEU A 297 -1.38 4.15 -26.23
CA LEU A 297 -2.70 3.62 -25.82
C LEU A 297 -3.65 4.71 -25.26
N HIS A 298 -3.10 5.88 -24.95
CA HIS A 298 -3.79 7.06 -24.42
C HIS A 298 -4.33 8.00 -25.51
N LEU A 299 -3.86 7.83 -26.76
CA LEU A 299 -4.18 8.71 -27.88
C LEU A 299 -5.46 8.27 -28.60
N ALA A 300 -6.24 9.24 -29.08
CA ALA A 300 -7.38 8.96 -29.93
C ALA A 300 -6.85 8.52 -31.30
N ASP A 301 -7.45 7.48 -31.88
CA ASP A 301 -7.00 6.95 -33.17
C ASP A 301 -7.27 8.00 -34.26
N THR A 302 -6.25 8.75 -34.61
CA THR A 302 -6.31 9.91 -35.52
C THR A 302 -5.67 9.63 -36.86
N THR A 303 -5.19 8.41 -37.14
CA THR A 303 -4.45 8.13 -38.38
C THR A 303 -5.38 7.99 -39.58
N PRO A 304 -5.47 8.98 -40.50
CA PRO A 304 -6.26 8.83 -41.72
C PRO A 304 -5.50 7.89 -42.65
N GLY A 305 -6.12 6.79 -43.10
CA GLY A 305 -5.56 5.94 -44.15
C GLY A 305 -4.78 4.69 -43.71
N LYS A 306 -4.72 4.34 -42.42
CA LYS A 306 -4.36 2.96 -42.01
C LYS A 306 -5.63 2.10 -41.95
N PRO A 307 -5.57 0.79 -42.31
CA PRO A 307 -6.72 -0.08 -42.17
C PRO A 307 -7.17 -0.03 -40.72
N ASN A 308 -8.42 0.39 -40.49
CA ASN A 308 -9.02 0.48 -39.17
C ASN A 308 -8.62 -0.77 -38.36
N LEU A 309 -7.90 -0.59 -37.26
CA LEU A 309 -7.75 -1.65 -36.27
C LEU A 309 -9.16 -2.20 -36.01
N ARG A 310 -9.34 -3.52 -36.12
CA ARG A 310 -10.66 -4.14 -35.90
C ARG A 310 -11.21 -3.60 -34.58
N SER A 311 -12.47 -3.15 -34.53
CA SER A 311 -13.07 -2.50 -33.35
C SER A 311 -12.72 -3.21 -32.03
N SER A 312 -12.68 -4.55 -32.05
CA SER A 312 -12.31 -5.39 -30.92
C SER A 312 -10.88 -5.17 -30.40
N GLU A 313 -9.89 -4.90 -31.26
CA GLU A 313 -8.51 -4.66 -30.86
C GLU A 313 -8.35 -3.29 -30.19
N MET A 314 -9.04 -2.27 -30.71
CA MET A 314 -9.08 -0.95 -30.07
C MET A 314 -9.69 -1.03 -28.67
N ASP A 315 -10.75 -1.81 -28.50
CA ASP A 315 -11.40 -1.99 -27.21
C ASP A 315 -10.47 -2.64 -26.18
N ILE A 316 -9.64 -3.62 -26.57
CA ILE A 316 -8.67 -4.25 -25.68
C ILE A 316 -7.54 -3.27 -25.30
N ARG A 317 -7.08 -2.44 -26.24
CA ARG A 317 -6.08 -1.39 -25.98
C ARG A 317 -6.60 -0.37 -24.97
N LYS A 318 -7.83 0.11 -25.16
CA LYS A 318 -8.51 1.04 -24.23
C LYS A 318 -8.73 0.41 -22.86
N LEU A 319 -9.16 -0.86 -22.83
CA LEU A 319 -9.30 -1.62 -21.58
C LEU A 319 -7.97 -1.65 -20.82
N THR A 320 -6.87 -1.96 -21.51
CA THR A 320 -5.54 -2.03 -20.92
C THR A 320 -5.11 -0.68 -20.37
N PHE A 321 -5.26 0.40 -21.14
CA PHE A 321 -4.89 1.75 -20.70
C PHE A 321 -5.67 2.19 -19.47
N TRP A 322 -7.00 2.10 -19.50
CA TRP A 322 -7.81 2.44 -18.33
C TRP A 322 -7.47 1.51 -17.16
N GLY A 323 -7.04 0.28 -17.45
CA GLY A 323 -6.66 -0.75 -16.49
C GLY A 323 -5.54 -0.25 -15.62
N VAL A 324 -4.46 0.10 -16.31
CA VAL A 324 -3.23 0.65 -15.77
C VAL A 324 -3.49 1.99 -15.08
N PHE A 325 -4.25 2.89 -15.70
CA PHE A 325 -4.60 4.19 -15.11
C PHE A 325 -5.31 4.02 -13.76
N ASN A 326 -6.33 3.16 -13.69
CA ASN A 326 -7.04 2.90 -12.43
C ASN A 326 -6.12 2.35 -11.34
N CYS A 327 -5.27 1.39 -11.69
CA CYS A 327 -4.32 0.83 -10.74
C CYS A 327 -3.31 1.86 -10.26
N GLU A 328 -2.80 2.73 -11.15
CA GLU A 328 -1.90 3.82 -10.76
C GLU A 328 -2.60 4.77 -9.78
N MET A 329 -3.84 5.20 -10.08
CA MET A 329 -4.62 6.06 -9.19
C MET A 329 -4.87 5.42 -7.82
N ILE A 330 -5.21 4.12 -7.77
CA ILE A 330 -5.35 3.36 -6.53
C ILE A 330 -4.06 3.42 -5.72
N CYS A 331 -2.91 3.18 -6.36
CA CYS A 331 -1.61 3.23 -5.71
C CYS A 331 -1.26 4.65 -5.24
N CYS A 332 -1.50 5.68 -6.06
CA CYS A 332 -1.29 7.08 -5.71
C CYS A 332 -2.08 7.47 -4.46
N LEU A 333 -3.38 7.19 -4.43
CA LEU A 333 -4.26 7.48 -3.29
C LEU A 333 -3.94 6.64 -2.04
N ALA A 334 -3.45 5.42 -2.22
CA ALA A 334 -3.04 4.57 -1.10
C ALA A 334 -1.70 5.00 -0.50
N LEU A 335 -0.78 5.58 -1.30
CA LEU A 335 0.59 5.91 -0.91
C LEU A 335 0.83 7.41 -0.73
N GLY A 336 -0.17 8.26 -1.01
CA GLY A 336 -0.01 9.71 -1.03
C GLY A 336 0.96 10.20 -2.12
N ARG A 337 0.98 9.54 -3.29
CA ARG A 337 1.88 9.90 -4.40
C ARG A 337 1.12 10.60 -5.52
N ILE A 338 1.79 11.49 -6.23
CA ILE A 338 1.24 12.15 -7.42
C ILE A 338 1.33 11.19 -8.61
N SER A 339 0.28 11.14 -9.44
CA SER A 339 0.28 10.34 -10.67
C SER A 339 1.26 10.89 -11.71
N SER A 340 1.86 9.99 -12.48
CA SER A 340 2.72 10.36 -13.59
C SER A 340 1.95 10.72 -14.88
N ILE A 341 0.65 10.43 -14.95
CA ILE A 341 -0.19 10.68 -16.12
C ILE A 341 -0.85 12.06 -16.01
N HIS A 342 -0.47 12.97 -16.90
CA HIS A 342 -1.12 14.27 -17.00
C HIS A 342 -2.51 14.15 -17.63
N LYS A 343 -3.53 14.79 -17.05
CA LYS A 343 -4.93 14.68 -17.51
C LYS A 343 -5.12 15.09 -18.97
N ASN A 344 -4.40 16.11 -19.41
CA ASN A 344 -4.51 16.63 -20.79
C ASN A 344 -3.81 15.74 -21.82
N ALA A 345 -3.04 14.74 -21.39
CA ALA A 345 -2.44 13.79 -22.32
C ALA A 345 -3.45 12.75 -22.83
N ILE A 346 -4.58 12.54 -22.13
CA ILE A 346 -5.51 11.46 -22.45
C ILE A 346 -6.56 11.93 -23.47
N GLU A 347 -6.50 11.38 -24.68
CA GLU A 347 -7.41 11.73 -25.78
C GLU A 347 -8.51 10.69 -26.03
N ILE A 348 -8.32 9.44 -25.58
CA ILE A 348 -9.31 8.37 -25.80
C ILE A 348 -10.67 8.64 -25.12
N ASP A 349 -11.75 8.33 -25.83
CA ASP A 349 -13.10 8.50 -25.28
C ASP A 349 -13.39 7.53 -24.12
N LYS A 350 -14.02 8.11 -23.09
CA LYS A 350 -14.33 7.51 -21.81
C LYS A 350 -15.49 6.50 -21.89
N ARG A 351 -16.27 6.45 -22.99
CA ARG A 351 -17.53 5.69 -23.09
C ARG A 351 -17.44 4.39 -23.90
N SER A 352 -16.23 3.91 -24.22
CA SER A 352 -16.02 2.81 -25.18
C SER A 352 -16.71 1.48 -24.80
N TYR A 353 -17.26 0.81 -25.81
CA TYR A 353 -18.50 0.00 -25.83
C TYR A 353 -18.42 -1.45 -25.29
N GLU A 354 -17.23 -1.97 -24.92
CA GLU A 354 -17.01 -3.34 -24.39
C GLU A 354 -16.89 -3.43 -22.85
N LEU A 355 -16.77 -2.31 -22.13
CA LEU A 355 -16.76 -2.30 -20.65
C LEU A 355 -18.12 -2.68 -20.02
N ARG A 356 -19.13 -3.03 -20.81
CA ARG A 356 -20.51 -3.30 -20.37
C ARG A 356 -20.77 -4.68 -19.76
N LYS A 357 -19.83 -5.64 -19.77
CA LYS A 357 -20.04 -6.94 -19.09
C LYS A 357 -19.10 -7.20 -17.90
N VAL A 358 -17.82 -6.89 -18.03
CA VAL A 358 -16.81 -7.13 -16.97
C VAL A 358 -16.25 -5.81 -16.40
N GLY A 359 -16.49 -4.69 -17.09
CA GLY A 359 -15.86 -3.40 -16.83
C GLY A 359 -16.74 -2.32 -16.19
N ARG A 360 -17.97 -2.60 -15.77
CA ARG A 360 -18.84 -1.54 -15.22
C ARG A 360 -18.47 -1.12 -13.80
N ILE A 361 -17.97 -2.04 -12.97
CA ILE A 361 -17.39 -1.72 -11.64
C ILE A 361 -16.15 -0.90 -11.85
N PHE A 362 -15.26 -1.39 -12.70
CA PHE A 362 -14.06 -0.71 -13.12
C PHE A 362 -14.32 0.70 -13.67
N LEU A 363 -15.37 0.90 -14.48
CA LEU A 363 -15.81 2.23 -14.95
C LEU A 363 -16.40 3.09 -13.83
N ALA A 364 -17.13 2.48 -12.90
CA ALA A 364 -17.66 3.19 -11.74
C ALA A 364 -16.52 3.64 -10.81
N THR A 365 -15.58 2.74 -10.49
CA THR A 365 -14.36 3.04 -9.75
C THR A 365 -13.50 4.08 -10.48
N LEU A 366 -13.37 3.99 -11.81
CA LEU A 366 -12.68 4.98 -12.64
C LEU A 366 -13.31 6.37 -12.57
N ARG A 367 -14.64 6.46 -12.64
CA ARG A 367 -15.37 7.73 -12.52
C ARG A 367 -15.18 8.34 -11.13
N GLY A 368 -15.17 7.52 -10.07
CA GLY A 368 -14.83 7.96 -8.71
C GLY A 368 -13.37 8.40 -8.56
N TYR A 369 -12.41 7.67 -9.14
CA TYR A 369 -10.97 8.03 -9.12
C TYR A 369 -10.70 9.30 -9.91
N GLN A 370 -11.42 9.54 -11.00
CA GLN A 370 -11.30 10.77 -11.78
C GLN A 370 -11.80 11.99 -11.00
N LEU A 371 -12.96 11.89 -10.34
CA LEU A 371 -13.44 12.94 -9.44
C LEU A 371 -12.46 13.14 -8.26
N ALA A 372 -11.84 12.06 -7.76
CA ALA A 372 -10.87 12.12 -6.67
C ALA A 372 -9.57 12.80 -7.11
N SER A 373 -9.09 12.51 -8.32
CA SER A 373 -7.93 13.18 -8.92
C SER A 373 -8.19 14.66 -9.18
N GLN A 374 -9.45 15.08 -9.40
CA GLN A 374 -9.81 16.49 -9.47
C GLN A 374 -9.69 17.16 -8.10
N SER A 375 -10.07 16.48 -7.01
CA SER A 375 -9.85 16.97 -5.64
C SER A 375 -8.39 16.86 -5.15
N GLU A 376 -7.60 15.89 -5.61
CA GLU A 376 -6.17 15.77 -5.27
C GLU A 376 -5.33 16.89 -5.88
N HIS A 377 -5.70 17.36 -7.06
CA HIS A 377 -5.11 18.58 -7.61
C HIS A 377 -5.49 19.79 -6.75
N CYS A 378 -6.66 19.80 -6.10
CA CYS A 378 -7.00 20.89 -5.18
C CYS A 378 -6.08 20.95 -3.96
N THR A 379 -5.45 19.84 -3.54
CA THR A 379 -4.45 19.82 -2.45
C THR A 379 -3.00 19.83 -2.94
N ALA A 380 -2.72 19.38 -4.17
CA ALA A 380 -1.38 19.40 -4.75
C ALA A 380 -1.02 20.75 -5.40
N TYR A 381 -2.03 21.57 -5.76
CA TYR A 381 -1.84 22.94 -6.24
C TYR A 381 -1.27 23.89 -5.16
N GLU A 382 -1.21 23.46 -3.90
CA GLU A 382 -0.66 24.21 -2.77
C GLU A 382 0.68 23.64 -2.27
N MET A 383 1.34 22.76 -3.04
CA MET A 383 2.72 22.36 -2.80
C MET A 383 3.72 23.40 -3.38
N PRO A 384 4.66 23.98 -2.61
CA PRO A 384 5.40 25.20 -3.01
C PRO A 384 6.43 25.04 -4.14
N THR A 385 6.62 23.87 -4.73
CA THR A 385 7.85 23.56 -5.51
C THR A 385 7.66 23.36 -7.01
N VAL A 386 6.46 23.54 -7.56
CA VAL A 386 6.27 23.56 -9.03
C VAL A 386 5.61 24.88 -9.44
N PRO A 387 6.39 25.86 -9.92
CA PRO A 387 5.83 27.07 -10.51
C PRO A 387 5.32 26.74 -11.92
N GLN A 388 4.08 26.27 -12.02
CA GLN A 388 3.35 26.25 -13.29
C GLN A 388 1.98 26.92 -13.12
N HIS A 389 1.79 27.95 -13.94
CA HIS A 389 0.67 28.88 -13.94
C HIS A 389 -0.70 28.20 -14.10
N SER A 390 -1.49 28.16 -13.02
CA SER A 390 -2.92 28.49 -13.09
C SER A 390 -3.43 28.98 -11.74
N GLU A 391 -3.80 30.26 -11.67
CA GLU A 391 -4.37 30.93 -10.50
C GLU A 391 -5.83 30.52 -10.19
N GLU A 392 -6.20 29.23 -10.29
CA GLU A 392 -7.57 28.81 -9.99
C GLU A 392 -7.72 28.34 -8.54
N ARG A 393 -8.06 29.27 -7.64
CA ARG A 393 -8.40 28.96 -6.24
C ARG A 393 -9.56 27.95 -6.15
N PHE A 394 -9.44 26.97 -5.25
CA PHE A 394 -10.56 26.11 -4.90
C PHE A 394 -11.60 26.92 -4.11
N THR A 395 -12.87 26.85 -4.51
CA THR A 395 -13.95 27.62 -3.88
C THR A 395 -14.98 26.68 -3.23
N PRO A 396 -15.71 27.12 -2.19
CA PRO A 396 -16.81 26.34 -1.61
C PRO A 396 -17.86 25.92 -2.65
N ARG A 397 -18.04 26.71 -3.72
CA ARG A 397 -18.89 26.36 -4.86
C ARG A 397 -18.35 25.18 -5.68
N ARG A 398 -17.02 25.11 -5.90
CA ARG A 398 -16.39 23.96 -6.56
C ARG A 398 -16.47 22.71 -5.68
N LEU A 399 -16.34 22.84 -4.37
CA LEU A 399 -16.55 21.74 -3.42
C LEU A 399 -17.98 21.19 -3.51
N ALA A 400 -18.99 22.06 -3.47
CA ALA A 400 -20.39 21.68 -3.61
C ALA A 400 -20.67 21.02 -4.97
N SER A 401 -20.10 21.55 -6.06
CA SER A 401 -20.21 20.96 -7.40
C SER A 401 -19.57 19.57 -7.48
N ALA A 402 -18.36 19.39 -6.93
CA ALA A 402 -17.69 18.10 -6.88
C ALA A 402 -18.50 17.10 -6.06
N TYR A 403 -19.01 17.51 -4.89
CA TYR A 403 -19.87 16.67 -4.06
C TYR A 403 -21.15 16.24 -4.79
N HIS A 404 -21.81 17.16 -5.49
CA HIS A 404 -22.98 16.85 -6.30
C HIS A 404 -22.66 15.85 -7.42
N GLN A 405 -21.51 15.98 -8.09
CA GLN A 405 -21.08 15.02 -9.11
C GLN A 405 -20.89 13.60 -8.54
N TYR A 406 -20.33 13.47 -7.33
CA TYR A 406 -20.26 12.18 -6.64
C TYR A 406 -21.64 11.61 -6.32
N GLN A 407 -22.56 12.43 -5.80
CA GLN A 407 -23.93 12.00 -5.51
C GLN A 407 -24.66 11.53 -6.76
N MET A 408 -24.57 12.28 -7.86
CA MET A 408 -25.16 11.92 -9.15
C MET A 408 -24.56 10.61 -9.70
N TRP A 409 -23.24 10.46 -9.63
CA TRP A 409 -22.61 9.21 -10.04
C TRP A 409 -23.13 8.01 -9.24
N TYR A 410 -23.26 8.16 -7.93
CA TYR A 410 -23.71 7.10 -7.04
C TYR A 410 -25.19 6.75 -7.24
N SER A 411 -26.05 7.73 -7.52
CA SER A 411 -27.47 7.50 -7.81
C SER A 411 -27.71 6.88 -9.18
N GLU A 412 -26.83 7.14 -10.15
CA GLU A 412 -26.83 6.56 -11.50
C GLU A 412 -26.28 5.12 -11.55
N LEU A 413 -25.89 4.52 -10.41
CA LEU A 413 -25.35 3.16 -10.40
C LEU A 413 -26.37 2.14 -10.95
N PRO A 414 -25.99 1.32 -11.93
CA PRO A 414 -26.83 0.23 -12.43
C PRO A 414 -27.34 -0.70 -11.33
N LYS A 415 -28.53 -1.30 -11.50
CA LYS A 415 -29.15 -2.22 -10.51
C LYS A 415 -28.23 -3.34 -10.02
N MET A 416 -27.35 -3.85 -10.88
CA MET A 416 -26.36 -4.89 -10.54
C MET A 416 -25.28 -4.44 -9.55
N PHE A 417 -25.13 -3.13 -9.31
CA PHE A 417 -24.20 -2.54 -8.34
C PHE A 417 -24.93 -1.88 -7.19
N GLN A 418 -26.20 -2.22 -6.95
CA GLN A 418 -26.89 -1.80 -5.75
C GLN A 418 -26.59 -2.81 -4.64
N LEU A 419 -26.45 -2.32 -3.39
CA LEU A 419 -26.28 -3.18 -2.23
C LEU A 419 -27.53 -4.03 -2.03
N GLN A 420 -27.34 -5.35 -2.06
CA GLN A 420 -28.34 -6.36 -1.76
C GLN A 420 -27.74 -7.38 -0.78
N ASN A 421 -28.58 -8.18 -0.13
CA ASN A 421 -28.12 -9.17 0.86
C ASN A 421 -27.19 -10.25 0.27
N THR A 422 -27.14 -10.38 -1.05
CA THR A 422 -26.27 -11.30 -1.80
C THR A 422 -25.25 -10.55 -2.66
N ALA A 423 -24.90 -9.31 -2.30
CA ALA A 423 -23.96 -8.50 -3.05
C ALA A 423 -22.59 -9.19 -3.14
N MET A 424 -22.04 -9.22 -4.36
CA MET A 424 -20.69 -9.74 -4.61
C MET A 424 -19.63 -8.87 -3.91
N PRO A 425 -18.43 -9.40 -3.59
CA PRO A 425 -17.40 -8.67 -2.84
C PRO A 425 -17.03 -7.34 -3.49
N HIS A 426 -16.92 -7.32 -4.83
CA HIS A 426 -16.58 -6.13 -5.59
C HIS A 426 -17.66 -5.04 -5.58
N VAL A 427 -18.93 -5.40 -5.36
CA VAL A 427 -20.01 -4.42 -5.19
C VAL A 427 -19.85 -3.73 -3.84
N ILE A 428 -19.66 -4.50 -2.76
CA ILE A 428 -19.46 -3.95 -1.42
C ILE A 428 -18.25 -2.99 -1.41
N VAL A 429 -17.14 -3.40 -2.01
CA VAL A 429 -15.92 -2.57 -2.09
C VAL A 429 -16.13 -1.33 -2.96
N LEU A 430 -16.97 -1.36 -4.01
CA LEU A 430 -17.34 -0.16 -4.78
C LEU A 430 -18.07 0.88 -3.90
N HIS A 431 -18.97 0.44 -3.03
CA HIS A 431 -19.65 1.34 -2.08
C HIS A 431 -18.69 1.89 -1.02
N MET A 432 -17.78 1.04 -0.51
CA MET A 432 -16.71 1.49 0.39
C MET A 432 -15.84 2.55 -0.29
N TYR A 433 -15.56 2.36 -1.58
CA TYR A 433 -14.78 3.27 -2.39
C TYR A 433 -15.47 4.64 -2.57
N TYR A 434 -16.78 4.66 -2.84
CA TYR A 434 -17.56 5.92 -2.88
C TYR A 434 -17.40 6.73 -1.58
N HIS A 435 -17.61 6.09 -0.43
CA HIS A 435 -17.44 6.76 0.86
C HIS A 435 -16.00 7.23 1.09
N ARG A 436 -15.01 6.48 0.64
CA ARG A 436 -13.61 6.91 0.70
C ARG A 436 -13.35 8.16 -0.15
N CYS A 437 -13.90 8.26 -1.36
CA CYS A 437 -13.78 9.47 -2.17
C CYS A 437 -14.33 10.69 -1.43
N LEU A 438 -15.48 10.55 -0.76
CA LEU A 438 -16.05 11.62 0.06
C LEU A 438 -15.18 11.96 1.27
N LEU A 439 -14.57 10.94 1.90
CA LEU A 439 -13.60 11.17 2.97
C LEU A 439 -12.47 12.08 2.49
N HIS A 440 -11.85 11.77 1.35
CA HIS A 440 -10.76 12.58 0.81
C HIS A 440 -11.23 13.98 0.35
N LEU A 441 -12.43 14.09 -0.22
CA LEU A 441 -12.98 15.37 -0.67
C LEU A 441 -13.18 16.37 0.48
N PHE A 442 -13.72 15.91 1.62
CA PHE A 442 -14.09 16.80 2.73
C PHE A 442 -13.00 16.95 3.80
N ARG A 443 -11.98 16.09 3.80
CA ARG A 443 -10.93 16.09 4.83
C ARG A 443 -10.20 17.43 5.00
N PRO A 444 -9.78 18.13 3.92
CA PRO A 444 -9.10 19.44 4.06
C PRO A 444 -9.97 20.49 4.75
N PHE A 445 -11.29 20.39 4.59
CA PHE A 445 -12.26 21.40 5.03
C PHE A 445 -12.88 21.09 6.41
N MET A 446 -12.37 20.11 7.14
CA MET A 446 -12.94 19.66 8.42
C MET A 446 -13.02 20.75 9.50
N LYS A 447 -12.13 21.75 9.43
CA LYS A 447 -12.08 22.87 10.38
C LYS A 447 -12.82 24.12 9.88
N LEU A 448 -13.30 24.13 8.64
CA LEU A 448 -14.01 25.28 8.07
C LEU A 448 -15.50 25.23 8.40
N ASP A 449 -16.07 26.40 8.66
CA ASP A 449 -17.52 26.57 8.72
C ASP A 449 -18.06 26.78 7.30
N LEU A 450 -18.85 25.82 6.83
CA LEU A 450 -19.51 25.83 5.53
C LEU A 450 -21.04 25.77 5.66
N SER A 451 -21.56 26.16 6.83
CA SER A 451 -22.99 26.14 7.13
C SER A 451 -23.81 27.02 6.17
N ASP A 452 -23.24 28.13 5.70
CA ASP A 452 -23.87 29.07 4.75
C ASP A 452 -24.24 28.43 3.41
N ILE A 453 -23.57 27.34 3.03
CA ILE A 453 -23.84 26.57 1.82
C ILE A 453 -24.47 25.19 2.11
N GLY A 454 -24.90 24.96 3.35
CA GLY A 454 -25.53 23.72 3.79
C GLY A 454 -24.60 22.52 3.82
N LEU A 455 -23.28 22.73 3.95
CA LEU A 455 -22.30 21.65 4.04
C LEU A 455 -21.75 21.52 5.45
N TYR A 456 -21.71 20.28 5.96
CA TYR A 456 -21.20 19.96 7.28
C TYR A 456 -20.07 18.92 7.17
N PRO A 457 -18.83 19.33 6.84
CA PRO A 457 -17.72 18.41 6.56
C PRO A 457 -17.47 17.39 7.68
N ARG A 458 -17.46 17.83 8.94
CA ARG A 458 -17.20 16.94 10.08
C ARG A 458 -18.26 15.83 10.22
N GLU A 459 -19.52 16.16 10.03
CA GLU A 459 -20.63 15.20 10.09
C GLU A 459 -20.57 14.23 8.92
N LEU A 460 -20.33 14.74 7.71
CA LEU A 460 -20.17 13.92 6.50
C LEU A 460 -19.00 12.94 6.60
N LEU A 461 -17.86 13.38 7.14
CA LEU A 461 -16.71 12.50 7.35
C LEU A 461 -17.03 11.39 8.35
N THR A 462 -17.68 11.73 9.46
CA THR A 462 -18.09 10.76 10.49
C THR A 462 -19.09 9.75 9.94
N TYR A 463 -20.06 10.21 9.15
CA TYR A 463 -21.02 9.36 8.45
C TYR A 463 -20.31 8.39 7.50
N CYS A 464 -19.44 8.89 6.61
CA CYS A 464 -18.74 8.06 5.63
C CYS A 464 -17.83 7.02 6.29
N ALA A 465 -17.10 7.37 7.36
CA ALA A 465 -16.27 6.43 8.10
C ALA A 465 -17.09 5.33 8.79
N THR A 466 -18.28 5.69 9.31
CA THR A 466 -19.24 4.74 9.88
C THR A 466 -19.79 3.79 8.82
N GLU A 467 -20.18 4.29 7.65
CA GLU A 467 -20.67 3.47 6.54
C GLU A 467 -19.60 2.50 6.01
N ILE A 468 -18.35 2.96 5.86
CA ILE A 468 -17.22 2.08 5.52
C ILE A 468 -17.08 0.95 6.55
N SER A 469 -17.23 1.25 7.84
CA SER A 469 -17.13 0.25 8.91
C SER A 469 -18.27 -0.77 8.85
N LYS A 470 -19.49 -0.35 8.53
CA LYS A 470 -20.65 -1.24 8.31
C LYS A 470 -20.42 -2.16 7.11
N LEU A 471 -19.98 -1.60 5.98
CA LEU A 471 -19.67 -2.35 4.77
C LEU A 471 -18.52 -3.35 4.99
N MET A 472 -17.50 -2.96 5.76
CA MET A 472 -16.40 -3.85 6.14
C MET A 472 -16.91 -5.03 6.98
N ASN A 473 -17.81 -4.78 7.93
CA ASN A 473 -18.44 -5.84 8.72
C ASN A 473 -19.24 -6.81 7.84
N ALA A 474 -19.97 -6.31 6.84
CA ALA A 474 -20.72 -7.13 5.89
C ALA A 474 -19.79 -7.97 5.01
N LEU A 475 -18.73 -7.36 4.45
CA LEU A 475 -17.71 -8.05 3.65
C LEU A 475 -17.07 -9.20 4.44
N ARG A 476 -16.66 -8.90 5.69
CA ARG A 476 -16.08 -9.89 6.60
C ARG A 476 -17.06 -11.02 6.92
N GLY A 477 -18.33 -10.70 7.17
CA GLY A 477 -19.36 -11.69 7.51
C GLY A 477 -19.69 -12.64 6.36
N MET A 478 -19.72 -12.14 5.12
CA MET A 478 -20.11 -12.93 3.94
C MET A 478 -18.95 -13.71 3.32
N TYR A 479 -17.75 -13.13 3.28
CA TYR A 479 -16.62 -13.66 2.49
C TYR A 479 -15.35 -13.91 3.31
N GLY A 480 -15.34 -13.55 4.59
CA GLY A 480 -14.14 -13.55 5.41
C GLY A 480 -13.11 -12.51 4.96
N LEU A 481 -11.90 -12.59 5.52
CA LEU A 481 -10.80 -11.66 5.23
C LEU A 481 -9.67 -12.29 4.40
N ARG A 482 -9.75 -13.60 4.13
CA ARG A 482 -8.69 -14.39 3.49
C ARG A 482 -8.45 -14.00 2.03
N ARG A 483 -9.48 -13.57 1.30
CA ARG A 483 -9.45 -13.27 -0.14
C ARG A 483 -9.81 -11.81 -0.42
N THR A 484 -9.37 -10.92 0.46
CA THR A 484 -9.72 -9.50 0.39
C THR A 484 -8.93 -8.80 -0.72
N SER A 485 -9.57 -7.88 -1.45
CA SER A 485 -8.90 -7.08 -2.48
C SER A 485 -7.90 -6.09 -1.86
N LEU A 486 -6.79 -5.84 -2.57
CA LEU A 486 -5.79 -4.82 -2.25
C LEU A 486 -6.41 -3.43 -2.00
N ALA A 487 -7.55 -3.12 -2.61
CA ALA A 487 -8.22 -1.83 -2.45
C ALA A 487 -8.84 -1.62 -1.05
N VAL A 488 -9.11 -2.68 -0.29
CA VAL A 488 -9.86 -2.59 0.98
C VAL A 488 -9.01 -1.99 2.09
N SER A 489 -7.75 -2.38 2.20
CA SER A 489 -6.91 -1.93 3.32
C SER A 489 -6.73 -0.42 3.36
N PRO A 490 -6.48 0.31 2.25
CA PRO A 490 -6.31 1.76 2.32
C PRO A 490 -7.66 2.49 2.50
N ILE A 491 -8.79 1.88 2.11
CA ILE A 491 -10.13 2.38 2.46
C ILE A 491 -10.35 2.30 3.97
N LEU A 492 -10.04 1.15 4.58
CA LEU A 492 -10.21 0.94 6.00
C LEU A 492 -9.28 1.83 6.83
N LEU A 493 -8.04 2.04 6.39
CA LEU A 493 -7.13 3.02 6.98
C LEU A 493 -7.73 4.43 6.94
N SER A 494 -8.27 4.85 5.80
CA SER A 494 -8.90 6.18 5.65
C SER A 494 -10.07 6.37 6.61
N ALA A 495 -10.94 5.37 6.80
CA ALA A 495 -12.00 5.44 7.80
C ALA A 495 -11.47 5.44 9.24
N SER A 496 -10.42 4.66 9.52
CA SER A 496 -9.79 4.56 10.85
C SER A 496 -9.25 5.91 11.33
N THR A 497 -8.67 6.71 10.44
CA THR A 497 -8.18 8.06 10.77
C THR A 497 -9.31 8.98 11.24
N VAL A 498 -10.51 8.87 10.65
CA VAL A 498 -11.68 9.65 11.09
C VAL A 498 -12.18 9.18 12.44
N HIS A 499 -12.22 7.87 12.68
CA HIS A 499 -12.57 7.33 14.00
C HIS A 499 -11.58 7.77 15.08
N LEU A 500 -10.30 7.84 14.75
CA LEU A 500 -9.26 8.36 15.64
C LEU A 500 -9.53 9.83 16.00
N MET A 501 -9.89 10.66 15.01
CA MET A 501 -10.24 12.07 15.23
C MET A 501 -11.51 12.28 16.05
N ASN A 502 -12.40 11.28 16.08
CA ASN A 502 -13.66 11.32 16.82
C ASN A 502 -13.55 10.73 18.24
N LEU A 503 -12.35 10.36 18.71
CA LEU A 503 -12.15 9.97 20.10
C LEU A 503 -12.40 11.17 21.05
N PRO A 504 -12.99 10.95 22.24
CA PRO A 504 -13.21 9.66 22.91
C PRO A 504 -14.59 9.02 22.66
N SER A 505 -15.27 9.29 21.55
CA SER A 505 -16.57 8.66 21.25
C SER A 505 -16.50 7.13 21.36
N GLN A 506 -17.39 6.53 22.15
CA GLN A 506 -17.42 5.08 22.37
C GLN A 506 -17.64 4.31 21.07
N GLY A 507 -18.49 4.83 20.17
CA GLY A 507 -18.73 4.22 18.86
C GLY A 507 -17.47 4.22 17.98
N ALA A 508 -16.76 5.35 17.96
CA ALA A 508 -15.52 5.50 17.21
C ALA A 508 -14.41 4.58 17.75
N ALA A 509 -14.31 4.43 19.08
CA ALA A 509 -13.34 3.52 19.71
C ALA A 509 -13.58 2.06 19.32
N VAL A 510 -14.84 1.60 19.31
CA VAL A 510 -15.20 0.23 18.91
C VAL A 510 -14.88 0.00 17.43
N GLN A 511 -15.28 0.93 16.56
CA GLN A 511 -15.04 0.82 15.12
C GLN A 511 -13.55 0.84 14.78
N LEU A 512 -12.77 1.72 15.41
CA LEU A 512 -11.32 1.78 15.25
C LEU A 512 -10.65 0.47 15.70
N THR A 513 -11.03 -0.05 16.86
CA THR A 513 -10.48 -1.31 17.38
C THR A 513 -10.76 -2.47 16.43
N GLN A 514 -12.00 -2.57 15.93
CA GLN A 514 -12.36 -3.61 14.97
C GLN A 514 -11.60 -3.46 13.64
N ALA A 515 -11.44 -2.23 13.14
CA ALA A 515 -10.69 -1.95 11.93
C ALA A 515 -9.22 -2.39 12.05
N MET A 516 -8.57 -2.14 13.18
CA MET A 516 -7.19 -2.58 13.43
C MET A 516 -7.09 -4.11 13.47
N GLN A 517 -8.06 -4.80 14.09
CA GLN A 517 -8.11 -6.27 14.10
C GLN A 517 -8.32 -6.86 12.70
N ASP A 518 -9.13 -6.21 11.86
CA ASP A 518 -9.35 -6.65 10.48
C ASP A 518 -8.08 -6.48 9.64
N LEU A 519 -7.37 -5.34 9.76
CA LEU A 519 -6.10 -5.11 9.08
C LEU A 519 -5.03 -6.13 9.48
N ASP A 520 -4.94 -6.46 10.76
CA ASP A 520 -4.03 -7.50 11.27
C ASP A 520 -4.36 -8.88 10.68
N LYS A 521 -5.65 -9.25 10.62
CA LYS A 521 -6.08 -10.50 9.98
C LYS A 521 -5.84 -10.53 8.47
N MET A 522 -5.99 -9.40 7.78
CA MET A 522 -5.66 -9.28 6.36
C MET A 522 -4.16 -9.47 6.14
N SER A 523 -3.32 -8.89 7.01
CA SER A 523 -1.87 -9.07 7.00
C SER A 523 -1.46 -10.53 7.14
N LEU A 524 -2.04 -11.25 8.10
CA LEU A 524 -1.81 -12.67 8.29
C LEU A 524 -2.24 -13.53 7.09
N ALA A 525 -3.18 -13.04 6.29
CA ALA A 525 -3.58 -13.66 5.02
C ALA A 525 -2.63 -13.33 3.85
N GLY A 526 -1.53 -12.63 4.10
CA GLY A 526 -0.57 -12.20 3.09
C GLY A 526 -0.98 -10.92 2.35
N TYR A 527 -1.89 -10.12 2.93
CA TYR A 527 -2.34 -8.83 2.38
C TYR A 527 -1.86 -7.63 3.21
N GLY A 528 -0.97 -6.82 2.63
CA GLY A 528 -0.40 -5.63 3.24
C GLY A 528 0.80 -5.93 4.15
N PRO A 529 1.29 -4.94 4.92
CA PRO A 529 2.42 -5.11 5.81
C PRO A 529 2.23 -6.21 6.84
N THR A 530 3.31 -6.89 7.22
CA THR A 530 3.31 -8.03 8.14
C THR A 530 3.15 -7.63 9.61
N THR A 531 3.24 -6.34 9.94
CA THR A 531 3.11 -5.88 11.33
C THR A 531 2.13 -4.72 11.47
N VAL A 532 1.48 -4.63 12.62
CA VAL A 532 0.61 -3.50 13.00
C VAL A 532 1.38 -2.17 13.00
N TYR A 533 2.68 -2.19 13.34
CA TYR A 533 3.52 -0.99 13.32
C TYR A 533 3.73 -0.45 11.91
N ASP A 534 3.87 -1.33 10.92
CA ASP A 534 3.98 -0.91 9.52
C ASP A 534 2.63 -0.36 8.99
N TRP A 535 1.50 -0.88 9.50
CA TRP A 535 0.18 -0.29 9.22
C TRP A 535 0.04 1.11 9.82
N VAL A 536 0.56 1.30 11.04
CA VAL A 536 0.59 2.61 11.71
C VAL A 536 1.55 3.56 10.99
N ASP A 537 2.71 3.09 10.52
CA ASP A 537 3.63 3.89 9.72
C ASP A 537 2.98 4.29 8.38
N ARG A 538 2.24 3.40 7.73
CA ARG A 538 1.42 3.76 6.56
C ARG A 538 0.37 4.80 6.87
N LEU A 539 -0.34 4.64 7.98
CA LEU A 539 -1.33 5.62 8.44
C LEU A 539 -0.66 6.97 8.68
N TYR A 540 0.53 6.96 9.31
CA TYR A 540 1.34 8.14 9.57
C TYR A 540 1.85 8.79 8.28
N GLN A 541 2.35 8.04 7.30
CA GLN A 541 2.77 8.56 5.99
C GLN A 541 1.61 9.18 5.23
N ILE A 542 0.44 8.54 5.24
CA ILE A 542 -0.79 9.11 4.69
C ILE A 542 -1.08 10.43 5.41
N GLU A 543 -1.18 10.44 6.75
CA GLU A 543 -1.41 11.68 7.52
C GLU A 543 -0.34 12.75 7.33
N LEU A 544 0.93 12.39 7.14
CA LEU A 544 2.02 13.33 6.93
C LEU A 544 1.86 13.99 5.56
N ILE A 545 1.66 13.22 4.50
CA ILE A 545 1.48 13.76 3.15
C ILE A 545 0.25 14.69 3.09
N TRP A 546 -0.85 14.30 3.72
CA TRP A 546 -2.05 15.13 3.79
C TRP A 546 -1.94 16.29 4.80
N GLY A 547 -1.17 16.12 5.88
CA GLY A 547 -0.89 17.14 6.89
C GLY A 547 0.08 18.21 6.41
N TRP A 548 1.01 17.87 5.51
CA TRP A 548 1.87 18.83 4.83
C TRP A 548 1.13 19.62 3.76
N ALA A 549 0.16 19.01 3.05
CA ALA A 549 -0.78 19.77 2.22
C ALA A 549 -1.60 20.77 3.07
N LEU A 550 -2.07 20.35 4.25
CA LEU A 550 -2.77 21.21 5.20
C LEU A 550 -1.89 22.32 5.84
N LEU A 551 -0.59 22.06 6.04
CA LEU A 551 0.37 23.04 6.55
C LEU A 551 0.80 24.04 5.48
N GLY A 552 0.87 23.62 4.21
CA GLY A 552 1.00 24.51 3.05
C GLY A 552 -0.08 25.59 3.07
N ASP A 553 -1.34 25.20 3.31
CA ASP A 553 -2.49 26.11 3.44
C ASP A 553 -2.37 27.05 4.64
N ILE A 554 -2.03 26.54 5.83
CA ILE A 554 -1.95 27.36 7.04
C ILE A 554 -0.86 28.44 6.93
N PHE A 555 0.28 28.14 6.30
CA PHE A 555 1.37 29.09 6.13
C PHE A 555 1.15 30.06 4.95
N GLN A 556 0.47 29.63 3.87
CA GLN A 556 0.06 30.56 2.80
C GLN A 556 -1.08 31.48 3.21
N ASP A 557 -2.07 31.00 3.97
CA ASP A 557 -3.20 31.81 4.44
C ASP A 557 -2.76 32.93 5.37
N HIS A 558 -1.71 32.75 6.17
CA HIS A 558 -1.23 33.83 7.04
C HIS A 558 -0.68 35.02 6.23
N ASP A 559 0.04 34.75 5.14
CA ASP A 559 0.64 35.80 4.31
C ASP A 559 -0.37 36.40 3.31
N LEU A 560 -1.34 35.61 2.84
CA LEU A 560 -2.46 36.06 2.01
C LEU A 560 -3.51 36.84 2.80
N CYS A 561 -3.86 36.40 4.02
CA CYS A 561 -4.77 37.12 4.90
C CYS A 561 -4.17 38.48 5.32
N LEU A 562 -2.87 38.55 5.62
CA LEU A 562 -2.17 39.82 5.85
C LEU A 562 -2.18 40.74 4.62
N ARG A 563 -2.04 40.20 3.40
CA ARG A 563 -2.15 40.96 2.15
C ARG A 563 -3.57 41.45 1.89
N GLU A 564 -4.58 40.63 2.14
CA GLU A 564 -5.99 40.98 1.93
C GLU A 564 -6.47 41.99 2.99
N ILE A 565 -6.01 41.88 4.24
CA ILE A 565 -6.20 42.87 5.31
C ILE A 565 -5.60 44.21 4.88
N ARG A 566 -4.35 44.23 4.39
CA ARG A 566 -3.70 45.45 3.87
C ARG A 566 -4.46 46.06 2.68
N ARG A 567 -4.94 45.24 1.73
CA ARG A 567 -5.76 45.72 0.60
C ARG A 567 -7.13 46.23 1.03
N SER A 568 -7.75 45.63 2.05
CA SER A 568 -9.03 46.10 2.59
C SER A 568 -8.87 47.42 3.34
N ALA A 569 -7.79 47.56 4.12
CA ALA A 569 -7.44 48.80 4.81
C ALA A 569 -7.19 49.94 3.80
N LEU A 570 -6.43 49.67 2.73
CA LEU A 570 -6.19 50.63 1.66
C LEU A 570 -7.47 51.02 0.89
N ARG A 571 -8.40 50.07 0.69
CA ARG A 571 -9.71 50.35 0.09
C ARG A 571 -10.56 51.27 0.98
N ARG A 572 -10.60 51.01 2.28
CA ARG A 572 -11.29 51.86 3.26
C ARG A 572 -10.67 53.25 3.36
N GLN A 573 -9.34 53.35 3.39
CA GLN A 573 -8.65 54.65 3.35
C GLN A 573 -8.95 55.43 2.07
N ARG A 574 -9.00 54.77 0.91
CA ARG A 574 -9.37 55.41 -0.37
C ARG A 574 -10.82 55.89 -0.40
N GLU A 575 -11.73 55.12 0.16
CA GLU A 575 -13.15 55.51 0.26
C GLU A 575 -13.34 56.68 1.24
N GLN A 576 -12.63 56.67 2.37
CA GLN A 576 -12.67 57.76 3.34
C GLN A 576 -12.03 59.04 2.81
N ALA A 577 -10.86 58.93 2.16
CA ALA A 577 -10.19 60.04 1.49
C ALA A 577 -11.06 60.67 0.38
N LYS A 578 -11.84 59.84 -0.35
CA LYS A 578 -12.83 60.31 -1.33
C LYS A 578 -14.02 61.02 -0.69
N LYS A 579 -14.50 60.55 0.47
CA LYS A 579 -15.59 61.20 1.21
C LYS A 579 -15.16 62.53 1.82
N ASP A 580 -13.92 62.61 2.30
CA ASP A 580 -13.38 63.78 3.00
C ASP A 580 -12.64 64.77 2.07
N ASN A 581 -12.59 64.45 0.77
CA ASN A 581 -11.93 65.22 -0.30
C ASN A 581 -10.47 65.59 0.01
N LYS A 582 -9.72 64.66 0.61
CA LYS A 582 -8.30 64.82 1.01
C LYS A 582 -7.40 63.81 0.29
N PRO A 583 -6.12 64.14 0.04
CA PRO A 583 -5.16 63.18 -0.52
C PRO A 583 -4.88 62.03 0.47
N ILE A 584 -4.67 60.82 -0.07
CA ILE A 584 -4.51 59.56 0.69
C ILE A 584 -3.37 59.62 1.73
N ALA A 585 -2.39 60.51 1.55
CA ALA A 585 -1.26 60.66 2.47
C ALA A 585 -1.62 61.28 3.85
N GLY A 586 -2.90 61.61 4.10
CA GLY A 586 -3.36 62.24 5.34
C GLY A 586 -4.50 61.53 6.08
N VAL A 587 -4.73 60.23 5.87
CA VAL A 587 -5.75 59.41 6.57
C VAL A 587 -5.19 58.13 7.15
#